data_AF-A0A9E2AKX1-F1
#
_entry.id   AF-A0A9E2AKX1-F1
#
_cell.length_a   1.000
_cell.length_b   1.000
_cell.length_c   1.000
_cell.angle_alpha   90.00
_cell.angle_beta   90.00
_cell.angle_gamma   90.00
#
_symmetry.space_group_name_H-M   'P 1'
#
loop_
_entity.id
_entity.type
_entity.pdbx_description
1 polymer ?
#
loop_
_entity_poly.entity_id
_entity_poly.type
_entity_poly.pdbx_seq_one_letter_code
_entity_poly.pdbx_strand_id
1 'polypeptide(L)'
;MNRSVMGILAWNIDFVITDTWDDVLSWNRLTTFLWITFLNSSIMTVDERRRRRFSESFRKEQVALIEAGKTSVGEVSRFYEVKRQNVRAWLDKYGSQPLQQQVIITNSNEYNRLGAMEKEIKRLKELIGEQQVKIVTQQALIKLAEEKLGNDFEKK
;
A
#
# COMPACT_ATOMS: atom_id res chain seq x y z
N MET A 1 31.21 -4.65 5.15
CA MET A 1 30.69 -5.22 3.88
C MET A 1 29.49 -4.40 3.44
N ASN A 2 29.64 -3.71 2.31
CA ASN A 2 28.77 -2.64 1.81
C ASN A 2 27.35 -3.14 1.44
N ARG A 3 26.32 -2.61 2.12
CA ARG A 3 24.93 -2.59 1.60
C ARG A 3 24.76 -1.33 0.74
N SER A 4 25.42 -1.29 -0.41
CA SER A 4 25.37 -0.16 -1.34
C SER A 4 25.39 -0.65 -2.78
N VAL A 5 24.34 -1.38 -3.20
CA VAL A 5 24.02 -1.57 -4.63
C VAL A 5 22.52 -1.82 -4.92
N MET A 6 21.66 -2.07 -3.92
CA MET A 6 20.23 -2.38 -4.17
C MET A 6 19.35 -1.13 -4.38
N GLY A 7 19.82 -0.18 -5.20
CA GLY A 7 19.15 1.10 -5.45
C GLY A 7 18.81 1.41 -6.90
N ILE A 8 19.17 0.59 -7.90
CA ILE A 8 19.16 1.03 -9.31
C ILE A 8 18.39 0.11 -10.29
N LEU A 9 17.61 -0.88 -9.83
CA LEU A 9 16.76 -1.67 -10.76
C LEU A 9 15.25 -1.55 -10.51
N ALA A 10 14.81 -0.48 -9.84
CA ALA A 10 13.38 -0.20 -9.63
C ALA A 10 12.81 0.86 -10.61
N TRP A 11 13.48 1.11 -11.74
CA TRP A 11 12.96 1.92 -12.83
C TRP A 11 13.13 1.17 -14.16
N ASN A 12 12.19 0.29 -14.44
CA ASN A 12 11.66 0.03 -15.78
C ASN A 12 10.50 -0.97 -15.65
N ILE A 13 9.33 -0.45 -15.31
CA ILE A 13 8.08 -1.17 -15.58
C ILE A 13 7.20 -0.22 -16.37
N ASP A 14 7.58 -0.03 -17.63
CA ASP A 14 6.62 0.02 -18.71
C ASP A 14 6.97 -1.15 -19.62
N PHE A 15 6.29 -2.28 -19.46
CA PHE A 15 6.09 -3.19 -20.58
C PHE A 15 4.78 -3.96 -20.43
N VAL A 16 3.75 -3.37 -21.03
CA VAL A 16 2.77 -4.04 -21.89
C VAL A 16 2.02 -5.23 -21.29
N ILE A 17 0.73 -4.97 -21.04
CA ILE A 17 -0.34 -5.96 -21.02
C ILE A 17 -0.35 -6.70 -22.36
N THR A 18 0.10 -7.96 -22.38
CA THR A 18 -0.37 -8.99 -23.34
C THR A 18 -0.43 -10.31 -22.55
N ASP A 19 -1.61 -10.79 -22.17
CA ASP A 19 -2.55 -11.59 -22.96
C ASP A 19 -2.43 -13.07 -22.53
N THR A 20 -3.57 -13.76 -22.43
CA THR A 20 -3.85 -15.10 -21.85
C THR A 20 -4.16 -15.16 -20.34
N TRP A 21 -5.46 -15.23 -20.04
CA TRP A 21 -6.09 -15.37 -18.72
C TRP A 21 -6.50 -16.83 -18.40
N ASP A 22 -5.69 -17.83 -18.78
CA ASP A 22 -6.02 -19.26 -18.52
C ASP A 22 -5.04 -19.98 -17.57
N ASP A 23 -4.22 -19.26 -16.81
CA ASP A 23 -3.23 -19.89 -15.90
C ASP A 23 -3.12 -19.23 -14.51
N VAL A 24 -4.19 -18.59 -14.03
CA VAL A 24 -4.20 -17.82 -12.76
C VAL A 24 -4.24 -18.72 -11.51
N LEU A 25 -4.34 -20.05 -11.65
CA LEU A 25 -4.38 -21.00 -10.52
C LEU A 25 -3.14 -21.88 -10.37
N SER A 26 -2.12 -21.75 -11.23
CA SER A 26 -0.86 -22.53 -11.12
C SER A 26 0.38 -21.68 -10.78
N TRP A 27 0.28 -20.34 -10.78
CA TRP A 27 1.31 -19.40 -10.33
C TRP A 27 1.03 -18.94 -8.89
N ASN A 28 1.93 -18.95 -7.90
CA ASN A 28 3.32 -19.41 -7.83
C ASN A 28 3.70 -19.35 -6.33
N ARG A 29 4.11 -20.47 -5.70
CA ARG A 29 4.56 -20.44 -4.28
C ARG A 29 5.66 -19.41 -4.06
N LEU A 30 6.43 -19.08 -5.11
CA LEU A 30 7.49 -18.07 -5.08
C LEU A 30 6.96 -16.63 -5.11
N THR A 31 5.83 -16.32 -5.75
CA THR A 31 5.28 -14.95 -5.71
C THR A 31 4.62 -14.69 -4.37
N THR A 32 3.89 -15.66 -3.80
CA THR A 32 3.38 -15.56 -2.42
C THR A 32 4.54 -15.51 -1.42
N PHE A 33 5.59 -16.31 -1.59
CA PHE A 33 6.77 -16.29 -0.73
C PHE A 33 7.56 -14.99 -0.87
N LEU A 34 7.74 -14.45 -2.08
CA LEU A 34 8.39 -13.16 -2.30
C LEU A 34 7.54 -12.01 -1.74
N TRP A 35 6.22 -12.05 -1.88
CA TRP A 35 5.34 -11.04 -1.28
C TRP A 35 5.35 -11.13 0.25
N ILE A 36 5.29 -12.34 0.83
CA ILE A 36 5.38 -12.56 2.28
C ILE A 36 6.76 -12.17 2.81
N THR A 37 7.84 -12.49 2.10
CA THR A 37 9.21 -12.13 2.51
C THR A 37 9.50 -10.65 2.31
N PHE A 38 9.00 -10.01 1.24
CA PHE A 38 9.05 -8.56 1.03
C PHE A 38 8.22 -7.81 2.08
N LEU A 39 7.01 -8.30 2.40
CA LEU A 39 6.16 -7.75 3.45
C LEU A 39 6.81 -7.95 4.84
N ASN A 40 7.39 -9.12 5.11
CA ASN A 40 8.16 -9.38 6.34
C ASN A 40 9.46 -8.59 6.40
N SER A 41 10.06 -8.22 5.26
CA SER A 41 11.24 -7.34 5.21
C SER A 41 10.90 -5.90 5.60
N SER A 42 9.62 -5.51 5.53
CA SER A 42 9.11 -4.23 6.02
C SER A 42 8.81 -4.26 7.52
N ILE A 43 8.74 -5.46 8.11
CA ILE A 43 8.44 -5.71 9.52
C ILE A 43 9.78 -5.88 10.26
N MET A 44 10.05 -5.02 11.24
CA MET A 44 11.26 -5.12 12.05
C MET A 44 11.37 -6.49 12.72
N THR A 45 12.57 -7.07 12.73
CA THR A 45 12.83 -8.35 13.41
C THR A 45 12.69 -8.22 14.93
N VAL A 46 12.49 -9.33 15.65
CA VAL A 46 12.36 -9.32 17.12
C VAL A 46 13.61 -8.74 17.79
N ASP A 47 14.80 -9.01 17.26
CA ASP A 47 16.06 -8.50 17.81
C ASP A 47 16.26 -7.01 17.55
N GLU A 48 15.82 -6.52 16.39
CA GLU A 48 15.80 -5.09 16.11
C GLU A 48 14.79 -4.36 17.00
N ARG A 49 13.60 -4.94 17.24
CA ARG A 49 12.63 -4.39 18.22
C ARG A 49 13.23 -4.28 19.62
N ARG A 50 13.97 -5.30 20.08
CA ARG A 50 14.60 -5.33 21.42
C ARG A 50 15.70 -4.27 21.56
N ARG A 51 16.50 -4.08 20.50
CA ARG A 51 17.61 -3.10 20.48
C ARG A 51 17.16 -1.67 20.16
N ARG A 52 15.94 -1.48 19.65
CA ARG A 52 15.38 -0.17 19.34
C ARG A 52 15.39 0.76 20.56
N ARG A 53 15.82 1.99 20.36
CA ARG A 53 15.73 3.08 21.33
C ARG A 53 15.14 4.29 20.64
N PHE A 54 14.06 4.81 21.21
CA PHE A 54 13.46 6.06 20.76
C PHE A 54 14.18 7.23 21.41
N SER A 55 14.61 8.21 20.63
CA SER A 55 15.17 9.46 21.17
C SER A 55 14.11 10.21 21.97
N GLU A 56 14.56 11.10 22.85
CA GLU A 56 13.64 11.94 23.62
C GLU A 56 12.87 12.92 22.72
N SER A 57 13.53 13.49 21.72
CA SER A 57 12.90 14.38 20.72
C SER A 57 11.75 13.69 20.01
N PHE A 58 11.96 12.45 19.55
CA PHE A 58 10.93 11.65 18.89
C PHE A 58 9.73 11.41 19.82
N ARG A 59 9.97 11.04 21.08
CA ARG A 59 8.88 10.80 22.05
C ARG A 59 8.04 12.06 22.28
N LYS A 60 8.69 13.22 22.42
CA LYS A 60 8.02 14.52 22.58
C LYS A 60 7.22 14.90 21.34
N GLU A 61 7.76 14.67 20.14
CA GLU A 61 7.05 14.89 18.88
C GLU A 61 5.78 14.04 18.79
N GLN A 62 5.88 12.74 19.07
CA GLN A 62 4.72 11.84 19.05
C GLN A 62 3.67 12.25 20.08
N VAL A 63 4.09 12.68 21.28
CA VAL A 63 3.18 13.20 22.30
C VAL A 63 2.47 14.48 21.82
N ALA A 64 3.18 15.42 21.22
CA ALA A 64 2.58 16.64 20.67
C ALA A 64 1.56 16.35 19.55
N LEU A 65 1.82 15.35 18.70
CA LEU A 65 0.88 14.92 17.66
C LEU A 65 -0.39 14.29 18.25
N ILE A 66 -0.24 13.51 19.32
CA ILE A 66 -1.37 12.91 20.04
C ILE A 66 -2.19 13.98 20.75
N GLU A 67 -1.55 14.92 21.44
CA GLU A 67 -2.23 16.04 22.12
C GLU A 67 -2.98 16.95 21.13
N ALA A 68 -2.41 17.13 19.93
CA ALA A 68 -3.05 17.86 18.83
C ALA A 68 -4.18 17.07 18.13
N GLY A 69 -4.45 15.82 18.54
CA GLY A 69 -5.49 14.97 17.95
C GLY A 69 -5.20 14.51 16.52
N LYS A 70 -3.96 14.65 16.05
CA LYS A 70 -3.56 14.26 14.68
C LYS A 70 -3.30 12.77 14.55
N THR A 71 -2.91 12.11 15.65
CA THR A 71 -2.65 10.67 15.70
C THR A 71 -3.18 10.08 17.00
N SER A 72 -3.60 8.81 16.97
CA SER A 72 -4.03 8.09 18.17
C SER A 72 -2.90 7.26 18.81
N VAL A 73 -3.00 7.00 20.11
CA VAL A 73 -2.10 6.06 20.82
C VAL A 73 -2.07 4.68 20.14
N GLY A 74 -3.20 4.27 19.54
CA GLY A 74 -3.32 3.02 18.80
C GLY A 74 -2.54 3.03 17.48
N GLU A 75 -2.59 4.13 16.74
CA GLU A 75 -1.82 4.33 15.50
C GLU A 75 -0.32 4.36 15.77
N VAL A 76 0.14 5.18 16.72
CA VAL A 76 1.57 5.26 17.07
C VAL A 76 2.10 3.88 17.49
N SER A 77 1.29 3.13 18.24
CA SER A 77 1.61 1.75 18.64
C SER A 77 1.76 0.81 17.44
N ARG A 78 0.91 0.93 16.42
CA ARG A 78 0.95 0.11 15.20
C ARG A 78 2.10 0.52 14.29
N PHE A 79 2.25 1.81 13.99
CA PHE A 79 3.25 2.33 13.05
C PHE A 79 4.68 2.08 13.52
N TYR A 80 4.95 2.30 14.81
CA TYR A 80 6.30 2.18 15.35
C TYR A 80 6.50 0.88 16.15
N GLU A 81 5.52 -0.03 16.12
CA GLU A 81 5.49 -1.30 16.85
C GLU A 81 5.85 -1.13 18.34
N VAL A 82 5.29 -0.10 18.98
CA VAL A 82 5.49 0.21 20.39
C VAL A 82 4.29 -0.30 21.17
N LYS A 83 4.49 -0.91 22.34
CA LYS A 83 3.38 -1.26 23.22
C LYS A 83 2.61 0.01 23.61
N ARG A 84 1.28 -0.02 23.50
CA ARG A 84 0.40 1.11 23.88
C ARG A 84 0.71 1.67 25.28
N GLN A 85 1.09 0.80 26.22
CA GLN A 85 1.50 1.19 27.58
C GLN A 85 2.72 2.13 27.59
N ASN A 86 3.71 1.90 26.72
CA ASN A 86 4.89 2.76 26.64
C ASN A 86 4.53 4.13 26.05
N VAL A 87 3.61 4.17 25.08
CA VAL A 87 3.12 5.43 24.49
C VAL A 87 2.34 6.22 25.55
N ARG A 88 1.51 5.55 26.37
CA ARG A 88 0.86 6.19 27.53
C ARG A 88 1.88 6.73 28.53
N ALA A 89 2.92 5.96 28.86
CA ALA A 89 3.99 6.44 29.73
C ALA A 89 4.75 7.65 29.14
N TRP A 90 4.81 7.79 27.80
CA TRP A 90 5.35 9.01 27.18
C TRP A 90 4.41 10.19 27.34
N LEU A 91 3.09 9.99 27.21
CA LEU A 91 2.08 11.03 27.49
C LEU A 91 2.15 11.48 28.95
N ASP A 92 2.26 10.55 29.90
CA ASP A 92 2.37 10.88 31.32
C ASP A 92 3.66 11.65 31.64
N LYS A 93 4.75 11.37 30.92
CA LYS A 93 6.07 11.96 31.17
C LYS A 93 6.33 13.27 30.44
N TYR A 94 5.84 13.40 29.21
CA TYR A 94 6.14 14.53 28.32
C TYR A 94 4.90 15.34 27.94
N GLY A 95 3.70 14.87 28.28
CA GLY A 95 2.46 15.60 28.03
C GLY A 95 2.37 16.84 28.91
N SER A 96 1.80 17.90 28.35
CA SER A 96 1.63 19.19 29.05
C SER A 96 0.30 19.27 29.80
N GLN A 97 -0.66 18.39 29.50
CA GLN A 97 -1.98 18.37 30.10
C GLN A 97 -2.18 17.05 30.87
N PRO A 98 -2.70 17.05 32.12
CA PRO A 98 -3.21 15.81 32.70
C PRO A 98 -4.29 15.29 31.76
N LEU A 99 -4.30 13.98 31.49
CA LEU A 99 -5.22 13.29 30.57
C LEU A 99 -6.69 13.53 30.98
N GLN A 100 -7.20 14.73 30.72
CA GLN A 100 -8.62 15.02 30.69
C GLN A 100 -9.15 14.14 29.57
N GLN A 101 -10.21 13.40 29.86
CA GLN A 101 -10.89 12.56 28.88
C GLN A 101 -11.28 13.47 27.71
N GLN A 102 -10.43 13.56 26.68
CA GLN A 102 -10.81 14.17 25.43
C GLN A 102 -11.95 13.30 24.94
N VAL A 103 -13.16 13.84 25.01
CA VAL A 103 -14.29 13.31 24.27
C VAL A 103 -13.90 13.50 22.82
N ILE A 104 -13.28 12.47 22.24
CA ILE A 104 -12.98 12.42 20.83
C ILE A 104 -14.34 12.32 20.15
N ILE A 105 -14.91 13.47 19.80
CA ILE A 105 -15.97 13.53 18.81
C ILE A 105 -15.26 13.22 17.49
N THR A 106 -15.05 11.93 17.23
CA THR A 106 -14.63 11.47 15.91
C THR A 106 -15.77 11.87 14.98
N ASN A 107 -15.60 12.99 14.28
CA ASN A 107 -16.39 13.23 13.09
C ASN A 107 -16.17 12.00 12.21
N SER A 108 -17.24 11.32 11.82
CA SER A 108 -17.32 9.96 11.23
C SER A 108 -16.58 9.78 9.88
N ASN A 109 -15.62 10.64 9.60
CA ASN A 109 -14.99 10.88 8.31
C ASN A 109 -13.98 9.78 7.93
N GLU A 110 -13.37 9.10 8.90
CA GLU A 110 -12.37 8.06 8.63
C GLU A 110 -13.01 6.76 8.13
N TYR A 111 -14.22 6.43 8.62
CA TYR A 111 -15.04 5.35 8.07
C TYR A 111 -15.53 5.68 6.64
N ASN A 112 -15.84 6.96 6.38
CA ASN A 112 -16.26 7.42 5.06
C ASN A 112 -15.14 7.32 4.01
N ARG A 113 -13.86 7.46 4.42
CA ARG A 113 -12.73 7.38 3.49
C ARG A 113 -12.51 5.96 2.97
N LEU A 114 -12.61 4.94 3.81
CA LEU A 114 -12.51 3.54 3.37
C LEU A 114 -13.61 3.19 2.37
N GLY A 115 -14.86 3.52 2.69
CA GLY A 115 -15.98 3.29 1.78
C GLY A 115 -15.88 4.09 0.48
N ALA A 116 -15.38 5.33 0.52
CA ALA A 116 -15.12 6.12 -0.68
C ALA A 116 -14.01 5.51 -1.55
N MET A 117 -12.94 5.01 -0.93
CA MET A 117 -11.84 4.35 -1.64
C MET A 117 -12.29 3.01 -2.25
N GLU A 118 -13.10 2.22 -1.54
CA GLU A 118 -13.69 0.98 -2.09
C GLU A 118 -14.60 1.23 -3.29
N LYS A 119 -15.42 2.29 -3.23
CA LYS A 119 -16.26 2.72 -4.35
C LYS A 119 -15.42 3.12 -5.57
N GLU A 120 -14.34 3.86 -5.37
CA GLU A 120 -13.47 4.26 -6.47
C GLU A 120 -12.73 3.06 -7.07
N ILE A 121 -12.25 2.12 -6.24
CA ILE A 121 -11.66 0.86 -6.73
C ILE A 121 -12.66 0.09 -7.59
N LYS A 122 -13.92 0.00 -7.17
CA LYS A 122 -14.97 -0.67 -7.96
C LYS A 122 -15.20 0.04 -9.30
N ARG A 123 -15.34 1.37 -9.29
CA ARG A 123 -15.54 2.20 -10.49
C ARG A 123 -14.40 2.02 -11.49
N LEU A 124 -13.15 2.05 -11.00
CA LEU A 124 -11.97 1.88 -11.85
C LEU A 124 -11.88 0.47 -12.45
N LYS A 125 -12.24 -0.57 -11.69
CA LYS A 125 -12.28 -1.96 -12.21
C LYS A 125 -13.31 -2.13 -13.32
N GLU A 126 -14.50 -1.54 -13.16
CA GLU A 126 -15.54 -1.55 -14.19
C GLU A 126 -15.05 -0.86 -15.47
N LEU A 127 -14.44 0.32 -15.33
CA LEU A 127 -13.89 1.08 -16.47
C LEU A 127 -12.80 0.29 -17.23
N ILE A 128 -11.89 -0.35 -16.50
CA ILE A 128 -10.84 -1.19 -17.08
C ILE A 128 -11.47 -2.39 -17.82
N GLY A 129 -12.50 -3.00 -17.25
CA GLY A 129 -13.25 -4.09 -17.89
C GLY A 129 -13.85 -3.66 -19.23
N GLU A 130 -14.51 -2.50 -19.27
CA GLU A 130 -15.05 -1.94 -20.52
C GLU A 130 -13.96 -1.65 -21.56
N GLN A 131 -12.81 -1.14 -21.13
CA GLN A 131 -11.66 -0.90 -22.00
C GLN A 131 -11.08 -2.20 -22.56
N GLN A 132 -10.96 -3.25 -21.73
CA GLN A 132 -10.45 -4.54 -22.16
C GLN A 132 -11.33 -5.19 -23.22
N VAL A 133 -12.66 -5.12 -23.06
CA VAL A 133 -13.60 -5.61 -24.08
C VAL A 133 -13.37 -4.90 -25.41
N LYS A 134 -13.22 -3.56 -25.41
CA LYS A 134 -12.93 -2.80 -26.64
C LYS A 134 -11.63 -3.24 -27.29
N ILE A 135 -10.54 -3.37 -26.52
CA ILE A 135 -9.24 -3.79 -27.04
C ILE A 135 -9.34 -5.18 -27.67
N VAL A 136 -9.95 -6.14 -26.98
CA VAL A 136 -10.12 -7.52 -27.49
C VAL A 136 -10.93 -7.52 -28.77
N THR A 137 -12.02 -6.75 -28.84
CA THR A 137 -12.82 -6.65 -30.07
C THR A 137 -12.04 -6.03 -31.22
N GLN A 138 -11.24 -4.99 -30.97
CA GLN A 138 -10.40 -4.36 -31.99
C GLN A 138 -9.33 -5.32 -32.50
N GLN A 139 -8.66 -6.04 -31.61
CA GLN A 139 -7.67 -7.07 -31.99
C GLN A 139 -8.30 -8.20 -32.80
N ALA A 140 -9.50 -8.65 -32.43
CA ALA A 140 -10.23 -9.67 -33.19
C ALA A 140 -10.60 -9.16 -34.60
N LEU A 141 -11.01 -7.89 -34.73
CA LEU A 141 -11.29 -7.28 -36.03
C LEU A 141 -10.04 -7.15 -36.89
N ILE A 142 -8.90 -6.77 -36.30
CA ILE A 142 -7.61 -6.71 -37.00
C ILE A 142 -7.23 -8.10 -37.51
N LYS A 143 -7.30 -9.15 -36.66
CA LYS A 143 -7.04 -10.54 -37.08
C LYS A 143 -7.96 -11.01 -38.20
N LEU A 144 -9.24 -10.69 -38.15
CA LEU A 144 -10.19 -11.04 -39.22
C LEU A 144 -9.92 -10.27 -40.51
N ALA A 145 -9.47 -9.01 -40.41
CA ALA A 145 -9.00 -8.26 -41.57
C ALA A 145 -7.72 -8.89 -42.14
N GLU A 146 -6.81 -9.35 -41.27
CA GLU A 146 -5.61 -10.10 -41.62
C GLU A 146 -5.87 -11.33 -42.46
N GLU A 147 -6.79 -12.17 -41.99
CA GLU A 147 -7.16 -13.41 -42.67
C GLU A 147 -7.84 -13.16 -44.02
N LYS A 148 -8.62 -12.07 -44.18
CA LYS A 148 -9.45 -11.83 -45.36
C LYS A 148 -8.80 -10.98 -46.44
N LEU A 149 -7.94 -10.04 -46.07
CA LEU A 149 -7.38 -9.04 -46.98
C LEU A 149 -5.89 -9.27 -47.28
N GLY A 150 -5.20 -10.15 -46.53
CA GLY A 150 -3.75 -10.40 -46.61
C GLY A 150 -2.90 -9.19 -46.15
N ASN A 151 -1.74 -9.43 -45.51
CA ASN A 151 -0.86 -8.54 -44.70
C ASN A 151 -0.63 -7.04 -45.06
N ASP A 152 -1.30 -6.47 -46.07
CA ASP A 152 -1.13 -5.10 -46.60
C ASP A 152 -2.13 -4.05 -46.04
N PHE A 153 -3.02 -4.40 -45.10
CA PHE A 153 -3.99 -3.45 -44.52
C PHE A 153 -3.41 -2.53 -43.42
N GLU A 154 -2.23 -2.85 -42.88
CA GLU A 154 -1.54 -1.96 -41.95
C GLU A 154 -0.70 -0.90 -42.70
N LYS A 155 -1.37 0.07 -43.35
CA LYS A 155 -0.97 1.49 -43.52
C LYS A 155 -1.58 2.13 -44.77
N LYS A 156 -2.54 3.04 -44.55
CA LYS A 156 -2.63 4.32 -45.26
C LYS A 156 -3.34 5.36 -44.39
#